data_AF-A0A397SNX9-F1
#
_entry.id   AF-A0A397SNX9-F1
#
_cell.length_a   1.000
_cell.length_b   1.000
_cell.length_c   1.000
_cell.angle_alpha   90.00
_cell.angle_beta   90.00
_cell.angle_gamma   90.00
#
_symmetry.space_group_name_H-M   'P 1'
#
loop_
_entity.id
_entity.type
_entity.pdbx_description
1 polymer ?
#
loop_
_entity_poly.entity_id
_entity_poly.type
_entity_poly.pdbx_seq_one_letter_code
_entity_poly.pdbx_strand_id
1 'polypeptide(L)'
;MEDNIDKDDRINNVPIKSIIKQRIISSTTTTSTFTQQHQHHEYRNKNKKYNNDKYWKENNNNKYNNNYYNNRSQYNPSLNLNYSQQKQNYYHQNYKKKLYQDSLEEFIFDPDIPCKLIDFVGGVNYTPSNDNGVIFRRVVNFFKNLITNIEEKKMVDFGFYLQENQGFYVKIIQSDPTRHPPRKTVNCISCDTESETNKISKLPYPTTTREEVSIHHNLWVDAKARSMFIITPKRHVERLSECNDQEIFSMFLLATQIIEQETRLSNANWNGIRFLRMTLNHGNARNVEHLHLKIKISNKDFNHFQNCWDEERMKNFKILKNGLYKRDERLAKIS
;
A
#
# COMPACT_ATOMS: atom_id res chain seq x y z
N MET A 1 -42.41 -23.50 53.63
CA MET A 1 -41.61 -22.29 53.90
C MET A 1 -40.18 -22.67 53.52
N GLU A 2 -39.85 -22.57 52.23
CA GLU A 2 -39.19 -21.38 51.61
C GLU A 2 -37.73 -21.31 52.14
N ASP A 3 -36.64 -21.34 51.36
CA ASP A 3 -36.42 -21.08 49.94
C ASP A 3 -35.06 -21.66 49.45
N ASN A 4 -35.04 -21.90 48.14
CA ASN A 4 -33.96 -21.91 47.13
C ASN A 4 -32.53 -21.45 47.50
N ILE A 5 -31.53 -22.10 46.88
CA ILE A 5 -30.51 -21.50 45.97
C ILE A 5 -29.89 -22.66 45.16
N ASP A 6 -30.36 -22.83 43.93
CA ASP A 6 -29.63 -23.54 42.86
C ASP A 6 -28.75 -22.53 42.13
N LYS A 7 -27.45 -22.83 42.01
CA LYS A 7 -26.50 -22.03 41.24
C LYS A 7 -26.41 -22.59 39.82
N ASP A 8 -26.88 -21.78 38.87
CA ASP A 8 -26.90 -22.03 37.44
C ASP A 8 -25.49 -21.77 36.86
N ASP A 9 -24.68 -22.82 36.70
CA ASP A 9 -23.39 -22.81 36.00
C ASP A 9 -23.61 -22.79 34.47
N ARG A 10 -23.90 -21.60 33.91
CA ARG A 10 -23.85 -21.40 32.45
C ARG A 10 -22.47 -20.94 32.01
N ILE A 11 -21.60 -21.92 31.79
CA ILE A 11 -20.37 -21.74 31.01
C ILE A 11 -20.75 -21.48 29.56
N ASN A 12 -20.66 -20.22 29.14
CA ASN A 12 -20.77 -19.82 27.73
C ASN A 12 -19.55 -20.34 26.95
N ASN A 13 -19.65 -21.57 26.42
CA ASN A 13 -18.77 -22.08 25.39
C ASN A 13 -19.05 -21.34 24.08
N VAL A 14 -18.39 -20.20 23.86
CA VAL A 14 -18.31 -19.58 22.53
C VAL A 14 -17.32 -20.41 21.71
N PRO A 15 -17.73 -21.05 20.61
CA PRO A 15 -16.82 -21.82 19.78
C PRO A 15 -15.84 -20.84 19.12
N ILE A 16 -14.55 -20.95 19.48
CA ILE A 16 -13.46 -20.28 18.79
C ILE A 16 -13.39 -20.91 17.40
N LYS A 17 -14.02 -20.28 16.40
CA LYS A 17 -13.85 -20.67 15.00
C LYS A 17 -12.39 -20.39 14.63
N SER A 18 -11.66 -21.45 14.32
CA SER A 18 -10.30 -21.36 13.78
C SER A 18 -10.34 -20.62 12.45
N ILE A 19 -9.46 -19.64 12.27
CA ILE A 19 -9.25 -18.96 10.99
C ILE A 19 -8.70 -20.03 10.02
N ILE A 20 -9.54 -20.46 9.07
CA ILE A 20 -9.13 -21.40 8.02
C ILE A 20 -8.25 -20.63 7.02
N LYS A 21 -6.93 -20.74 7.15
CA LYS A 21 -5.99 -20.23 6.15
C LYS A 21 -5.90 -21.22 5.00
N GLN A 22 -6.46 -20.88 3.85
CA GLN A 22 -6.26 -21.65 2.63
C GLN A 22 -5.00 -21.15 1.93
N ARG A 23 -3.99 -22.03 1.84
CA ARG A 23 -2.78 -21.78 1.06
C ARG A 23 -2.98 -22.37 -0.33
N ILE A 24 -2.95 -21.53 -1.35
CA ILE A 24 -3.10 -21.97 -2.75
C ILE A 24 -1.73 -21.84 -3.40
N ILE A 25 -1.16 -22.97 -3.80
CA ILE A 25 0.07 -23.00 -4.60
C ILE A 25 -0.38 -22.92 -6.06
N SER A 26 -0.10 -21.80 -6.72
CA SER A 26 -0.42 -21.63 -8.15
C SER A 26 0.62 -22.37 -8.98
N SER A 27 0.47 -23.68 -9.15
CA SER A 27 1.39 -24.50 -9.94
C SER A 27 1.42 -24.02 -11.40
N THR A 28 2.49 -23.34 -11.79
CA THR A 28 2.82 -23.03 -13.18
C THR A 28 4.00 -23.89 -13.62
N THR A 29 3.73 -25.16 -13.91
CA THR A 29 4.74 -26.07 -14.46
C THR A 29 5.06 -25.71 -15.91
N THR A 30 6.00 -24.77 -16.09
CA THR A 30 6.82 -24.70 -17.31
C THR A 30 8.27 -24.88 -16.91
N THR A 31 8.78 -26.09 -17.15
CA THR A 31 10.17 -26.50 -16.88
C THR A 31 11.11 -25.66 -17.72
N SER A 32 11.77 -24.68 -17.11
CA SER A 32 12.80 -23.85 -17.74
C SER A 32 14.07 -23.98 -16.89
N THR A 33 14.98 -24.86 -17.33
CA THR A 33 16.34 -24.97 -16.78
C THR A 33 17.15 -23.75 -17.22
N PHE A 34 17.35 -22.78 -16.32
CA PHE A 34 18.29 -21.68 -16.52
C PHE A 34 19.33 -21.67 -15.40
N THR A 35 20.58 -21.84 -15.80
CA THR A 35 21.77 -21.72 -14.95
C THR A 35 22.15 -20.24 -14.87
N GLN A 36 21.99 -19.61 -13.70
CA GLN A 36 22.45 -18.24 -13.47
C GLN A 36 23.98 -18.21 -13.37
N GLN A 37 24.65 -17.55 -14.31
CA GLN A 37 26.03 -17.10 -14.15
C GLN A 37 26.02 -15.76 -13.39
N HIS A 38 26.40 -15.79 -12.11
CA HIS A 38 26.68 -14.58 -11.34
C HIS A 38 28.05 -14.03 -11.72
N GLN A 39 28.09 -12.87 -12.38
CA GLN A 39 29.32 -12.08 -12.49
C GLN A 39 29.50 -11.25 -11.20
N HIS A 40 30.52 -11.61 -10.43
CA HIS A 40 31.02 -10.82 -9.31
C HIS A 40 31.74 -9.57 -9.84
N HIS A 41 31.19 -8.38 -9.57
CA HIS A 41 31.93 -7.13 -9.69
C HIS A 41 32.58 -6.79 -8.34
N GLU A 42 33.91 -6.84 -8.31
CA GLU A 42 34.72 -6.31 -7.21
C GLU A 42 34.68 -4.78 -7.21
N TYR A 43 34.11 -4.17 -6.17
CA TYR A 43 34.25 -2.74 -5.92
C TYR A 43 35.35 -2.47 -4.90
N ARG A 44 36.37 -1.76 -5.38
CA ARG A 44 37.57 -1.33 -4.66
C ARG A 44 37.21 -0.19 -3.69
N ASN A 45 37.23 -0.48 -2.39
CA ASN A 45 37.04 0.50 -1.31
C ASN A 45 38.20 1.51 -1.27
N LYS A 46 37.90 2.82 -1.42
CA LYS A 46 38.79 3.90 -1.00
C LYS A 46 38.18 4.61 0.22
N ASN A 47 38.83 4.41 1.36
CA ASN A 47 38.59 5.07 2.63
C ASN A 47 38.64 6.61 2.48
N LYS A 48 37.56 7.29 2.91
CA LYS A 48 37.62 8.67 3.37
C LYS A 48 36.94 8.77 4.73
N LYS A 49 37.76 8.89 5.78
CA LYS A 49 37.38 9.36 7.11
C LYS A 49 36.84 10.78 6.97
N TYR A 50 35.61 11.02 7.46
CA TYR A 50 35.18 12.37 7.81
C TYR A 50 34.77 12.41 9.28
N ASN A 51 35.36 13.39 9.95
CA ASN A 51 35.19 13.68 11.36
C ASN A 51 33.77 14.16 11.64
N ASN A 52 33.21 13.61 12.72
CA ASN A 52 32.15 14.21 13.51
C ASN A 52 32.60 15.60 13.97
N ASP A 53 31.77 16.62 13.75
CA ASP A 53 31.56 17.65 14.77
C ASP A 53 30.28 18.44 14.53
N LYS A 54 29.51 18.54 15.63
CA LYS A 54 28.65 19.64 16.08
C LYS A 54 27.89 20.48 15.04
N TYR A 55 26.57 20.52 15.20
CA TYR A 55 25.76 21.70 15.58
C TYR A 55 24.34 21.47 15.08
N TRP A 56 23.36 21.31 15.98
CA TRP A 56 22.01 21.90 15.83
C TRP A 56 21.38 21.91 17.23
N LYS A 57 21.39 23.09 17.85
CA LYS A 57 20.63 23.39 19.07
C LYS A 57 19.15 23.48 18.70
N GLU A 58 18.33 22.73 19.41
CA GLU A 58 16.87 22.83 19.38
C GLU A 58 16.43 24.18 19.95
N ASN A 59 15.68 24.95 19.15
CA ASN A 59 14.87 26.07 19.62
C ASN A 59 13.40 25.65 19.46
N ASN A 60 12.80 25.15 20.54
CA ASN A 60 11.36 24.94 20.66
C ASN A 60 10.85 25.72 21.88
N ASN A 61 10.57 27.01 21.68
CA ASN A 61 9.78 27.82 22.60
C ASN A 61 8.36 27.97 22.02
N ASN A 62 7.48 27.01 22.30
CA ASN A 62 6.04 27.21 22.20
C ASN A 62 5.45 27.13 23.62
N LYS A 63 5.46 28.27 24.29
CA LYS A 63 4.68 28.55 25.50
C LYS A 63 3.20 28.51 25.13
N TYR A 64 2.53 27.39 25.40
CA TYR A 64 1.07 27.38 25.47
C TYR A 64 0.66 28.05 26.79
N ASN A 65 0.07 29.24 26.65
CA ASN A 65 -0.50 30.02 27.72
C ASN A 65 -1.83 29.36 28.15
N ASN A 66 -1.79 28.53 29.20
CA ASN A 66 -3.00 28.01 29.85
C ASN A 66 -3.59 29.10 30.75
N ASN A 67 -4.37 30.01 30.17
CA ASN A 67 -5.29 30.85 30.92
C ASN A 67 -6.49 30.00 31.34
N TYR A 68 -6.46 29.55 32.59
CA TYR A 68 -7.60 29.00 33.32
C TYR A 68 -8.69 30.08 33.44
N TYR A 69 -9.69 30.04 32.56
CA TYR A 69 -10.98 30.66 32.82
C TYR A 69 -11.83 29.68 33.63
N ASN A 70 -11.95 29.97 34.93
CA ASN A 70 -12.95 29.38 35.82
C ASN A 70 -14.34 29.87 35.41
N ASN A 71 -14.95 29.23 34.42
CA ASN A 71 -16.39 29.29 34.21
C ASN A 71 -17.03 28.09 34.92
N ARG A 72 -17.60 28.36 36.10
CA ARG A 72 -18.59 27.48 36.77
C ARG A 72 -19.81 27.36 35.85
N SER A 73 -19.73 26.45 34.89
CA SER A 73 -20.88 25.99 34.13
C SER A 73 -21.81 25.25 35.08
N GLN A 74 -23.05 25.72 35.17
CA GLN A 74 -24.14 24.98 35.80
C GLN A 74 -24.19 23.57 35.21
N TYR A 75 -24.19 22.59 36.10
CA TYR A 75 -24.20 21.17 35.79
C TYR A 75 -25.57 20.84 35.19
N ASN A 76 -25.66 20.71 33.87
CA ASN A 76 -26.89 20.31 33.19
C ASN A 76 -26.92 18.77 33.11
N PRO A 77 -27.72 18.05 33.92
CA PRO A 77 -27.67 16.59 34.03
C PRO A 77 -28.09 15.87 32.73
N SER A 78 -28.73 16.60 31.82
CA SER A 78 -29.21 16.11 30.52
C SER A 78 -28.10 15.81 29.49
N LEU A 79 -26.87 16.29 29.70
CA LEU A 79 -25.72 15.99 28.82
C LEU A 79 -25.05 14.64 29.11
N ASN A 80 -25.25 14.04 30.29
CA ASN A 80 -24.60 12.79 30.66
C ASN A 80 -25.24 11.54 30.02
N LEU A 81 -26.54 11.58 29.71
CA LEU A 81 -27.25 10.49 29.02
C LEU A 81 -26.79 10.32 27.56
N ASN A 82 -26.40 11.40 26.89
CA ASN A 82 -25.88 11.32 25.52
C ASN A 82 -24.45 10.75 25.47
N TYR A 83 -23.64 10.99 26.51
CA TYR A 83 -22.26 10.48 26.55
C TYR A 83 -22.21 8.96 26.78
N SER A 84 -23.11 8.42 27.60
CA SER A 84 -23.21 6.96 27.81
C SER A 84 -23.73 6.23 26.56
N GLN A 85 -24.72 6.79 25.85
CA GLN A 85 -25.21 6.22 24.59
C GLN A 85 -24.15 6.27 23.48
N GLN A 86 -23.40 7.36 23.36
CA GLN A 86 -22.29 7.46 22.40
C GLN A 86 -21.18 6.45 22.69
N LYS A 87 -20.81 6.24 23.97
CA LYS A 87 -19.86 5.19 24.35
C LYS A 87 -20.38 3.80 24.02
N GLN A 88 -21.64 3.49 24.36
CA GLN A 88 -22.22 2.18 24.05
C GLN A 88 -22.27 1.89 22.54
N ASN A 89 -22.65 2.88 21.73
CA ASN A 89 -22.62 2.78 20.27
C ASN A 89 -21.20 2.55 19.73
N TYR A 90 -20.20 3.23 20.29
CA TYR A 90 -18.79 3.03 19.92
C TYR A 90 -18.31 1.61 20.24
N TYR A 91 -18.60 1.10 21.44
CA TYR A 91 -18.25 -0.28 21.82
C TYR A 91 -18.96 -1.31 20.94
N HIS A 92 -20.25 -1.11 20.66
CA HIS A 92 -21.02 -2.04 19.84
C HIS A 92 -20.52 -2.07 18.39
N GLN A 93 -20.16 -0.92 17.80
CA GLN A 93 -19.56 -0.85 16.46
C GLN A 93 -18.18 -1.53 16.41
N ASN A 94 -17.33 -1.34 17.43
CA ASN A 94 -16.03 -1.99 17.49
C ASN A 94 -16.13 -3.51 17.69
N TYR A 95 -17.08 -3.97 18.50
CA TYR A 95 -17.33 -5.40 18.68
C TYR A 95 -17.85 -6.07 17.41
N LYS A 96 -18.80 -5.44 16.70
CA LYS A 96 -19.25 -5.89 15.38
C LYS A 96 -18.11 -5.96 14.36
N LYS A 97 -17.24 -4.94 14.33
CA LYS A 97 -16.04 -4.96 13.47
C LYS A 97 -15.10 -6.12 13.81
N LYS A 98 -14.86 -6.40 15.09
CA LYS A 98 -13.98 -7.49 15.52
C LYS A 98 -14.54 -8.86 15.13
N LEU A 99 -15.81 -9.12 15.42
CA LEU A 99 -16.49 -10.37 15.01
C LEU A 99 -16.48 -10.55 13.50
N TYR A 100 -16.69 -9.47 12.74
CA TYR A 100 -16.64 -9.51 11.30
C TYR A 100 -15.23 -9.82 10.79
N GLN A 101 -14.21 -9.22 11.39
CA GLN A 101 -12.81 -9.42 11.00
C GLN A 101 -12.32 -10.85 11.25
N ASP A 102 -12.83 -11.52 12.29
CA ASP A 102 -12.54 -12.94 12.57
C ASP A 102 -13.25 -13.89 11.56
N SER A 103 -14.22 -13.38 10.78
CA SER A 103 -14.96 -14.13 9.76
C SER A 103 -14.49 -13.90 8.33
N LEU A 104 -13.55 -12.96 8.12
CA LEU A 104 -13.07 -12.64 6.77
C LEU A 104 -12.21 -13.77 6.21
N GLU A 105 -12.59 -14.25 5.03
CA GLU A 105 -11.79 -15.22 4.29
C GLU A 105 -10.46 -14.58 3.87
N GLU A 106 -9.37 -15.31 4.16
CA GLU A 106 -8.01 -14.92 3.82
C GLU A 106 -7.39 -16.00 2.92
N PHE A 107 -6.89 -15.56 1.76
CA PHE A 107 -6.16 -16.41 0.83
C PHE A 107 -4.71 -15.96 0.72
N ILE A 108 -3.80 -16.91 0.70
CA ILE A 108 -2.37 -16.66 0.49
C ILE A 108 -1.93 -17.40 -0.78
N PHE A 109 -1.31 -16.64 -1.67
CA PHE A 109 -0.72 -17.10 -2.92
C PHE A 109 0.79 -16.88 -2.86
N ASP A 110 1.54 -17.95 -3.03
CA ASP A 110 3.00 -17.93 -3.11
C ASP A 110 3.44 -18.21 -4.55
N PRO A 111 4.58 -17.67 -5.01
CA PRO A 111 5.24 -18.19 -6.20
C PRO A 111 5.67 -19.64 -5.97
N ASP A 112 5.74 -20.44 -7.03
CA ASP A 112 6.14 -21.85 -6.97
C ASP A 112 7.50 -22.05 -6.29
N ILE A 113 8.43 -21.12 -6.54
CA ILE A 113 9.74 -21.08 -5.90
C ILE A 113 9.84 -19.79 -5.08
N PRO A 114 10.08 -19.86 -3.76
CA PRO A 114 10.29 -18.68 -2.94
C PRO A 114 11.42 -17.81 -3.50
N CYS A 115 11.09 -16.59 -3.89
CA CYS A 115 12.05 -15.60 -4.39
C CYS A 115 11.61 -14.19 -3.98
N LYS A 116 12.50 -13.20 -4.10
CA LYS A 116 12.13 -11.79 -3.91
C LYS A 116 11.35 -11.28 -5.11
N LEU A 117 10.53 -10.24 -4.93
CA LEU A 117 9.75 -9.68 -6.04
C LEU A 117 10.66 -9.16 -7.16
N ILE A 118 11.79 -8.53 -6.81
CA ILE A 118 12.76 -8.04 -7.78
C ILE A 118 13.30 -9.16 -8.69
N ASP A 119 13.61 -10.33 -8.12
CA ASP A 119 14.08 -11.50 -8.88
C ASP A 119 12.92 -12.14 -9.68
N PHE A 120 11.72 -12.13 -9.11
CA PHE A 120 10.52 -12.64 -9.76
C PHE A 120 10.15 -11.84 -11.02
N VAL A 121 10.42 -10.53 -11.05
CA VAL A 121 10.22 -9.69 -12.24
C VAL A 121 11.45 -9.61 -13.15
N GLY A 122 12.51 -10.36 -12.86
CA GLY A 122 13.73 -10.44 -13.68
C GLY A 122 14.79 -9.39 -13.40
N GLY A 123 14.63 -8.59 -12.34
CA GLY A 123 15.49 -7.47 -12.01
C GLY A 123 15.03 -6.15 -12.64
N VAL A 124 15.58 -5.03 -12.14
CA VAL A 124 15.14 -3.67 -12.55
C VAL A 124 15.48 -3.30 -13.99
N ASN A 125 16.38 -4.03 -14.64
CA ASN A 125 16.79 -3.83 -16.03
C ASN A 125 16.21 -4.89 -16.99
N TYR A 126 15.26 -5.71 -16.53
CA TYR A 126 14.71 -6.78 -17.34
C TYR A 126 13.97 -6.24 -18.56
N THR A 127 14.12 -6.96 -19.68
CA THR A 127 13.31 -6.79 -20.88
C THR A 127 12.88 -8.15 -21.41
N PRO A 128 11.69 -8.31 -22.01
CA PRO A 128 11.26 -9.60 -22.56
C PRO A 128 12.21 -10.20 -23.60
N SER A 129 12.98 -9.38 -24.31
CA SER A 129 14.00 -9.87 -25.25
C SER A 129 15.17 -10.61 -24.59
N ASN A 130 15.41 -10.43 -23.28
CA ASN A 130 16.53 -11.08 -22.59
C ASN A 130 16.39 -12.61 -22.51
N ASP A 131 15.15 -13.11 -22.51
CA ASP A 131 14.85 -14.53 -22.26
C ASP A 131 13.68 -15.04 -23.13
N ASN A 132 13.41 -14.38 -24.26
CA ASN A 132 12.24 -14.66 -25.10
C ASN A 132 10.90 -14.63 -24.32
N GLY A 133 10.79 -13.72 -23.36
CA GLY A 133 9.59 -13.43 -22.58
C GLY A 133 9.23 -14.49 -21.55
N VAL A 134 10.17 -15.33 -21.11
CA VAL A 134 9.91 -16.38 -20.11
C VAL A 134 9.49 -15.76 -18.77
N ILE A 135 10.28 -14.83 -18.23
CA ILE A 135 9.96 -14.13 -16.97
C ILE A 135 8.68 -13.28 -17.16
N PHE A 136 8.52 -12.58 -18.29
CA PHE A 136 7.28 -11.86 -18.60
C PHE A 136 6.04 -12.76 -18.45
N ARG A 137 6.01 -13.91 -19.16
CA ARG A 137 4.89 -14.86 -19.10
C ARG A 137 4.68 -15.41 -17.68
N ARG A 138 5.75 -15.75 -16.96
CA ARG A 138 5.67 -16.21 -15.56
C ARG A 138 4.95 -15.20 -14.67
N VAL A 139 5.36 -13.93 -14.74
CA VAL A 139 4.79 -12.86 -13.91
C VAL A 139 3.32 -12.63 -14.25
N VAL A 140 3.00 -12.52 -15.54
CA VAL A 140 1.63 -12.32 -16.03
C VAL A 140 0.73 -13.48 -15.61
N ASN A 141 1.16 -14.72 -15.84
CA ASN A 141 0.38 -15.92 -15.49
C ASN A 141 0.13 -16.00 -13.98
N PHE A 142 1.13 -15.71 -13.15
CA PHE A 142 0.96 -15.70 -11.70
C PHE A 142 -0.16 -14.75 -11.25
N PHE A 143 -0.12 -13.49 -11.70
CA PHE A 143 -1.14 -12.52 -11.30
C PHE A 143 -2.50 -12.76 -11.95
N LYS A 144 -2.56 -13.22 -13.20
CA LYS A 144 -3.82 -13.59 -13.86
C LYS A 144 -4.48 -14.78 -13.17
N ASN A 145 -3.72 -15.86 -12.91
CA ASN A 145 -4.25 -17.03 -12.21
C ASN A 145 -4.78 -16.65 -10.83
N LEU A 146 -4.05 -15.81 -10.08
CA LEU A 146 -4.51 -15.28 -8.81
C LEU A 146 -5.86 -14.56 -8.96
N ILE A 147 -6.01 -13.66 -9.94
CA ILE A 147 -7.26 -12.93 -10.15
C ILE A 147 -8.40 -13.86 -10.55
N THR A 148 -8.15 -14.80 -11.47
CA THR A 148 -9.14 -15.82 -11.86
C THR A 148 -9.64 -16.60 -10.65
N ASN A 149 -8.75 -17.07 -9.78
CA ASN A 149 -9.13 -17.81 -8.56
C ASN A 149 -10.00 -16.98 -7.60
N ILE A 150 -9.77 -15.67 -7.50
CA ILE A 150 -10.57 -14.77 -6.65
C ILE A 150 -11.95 -14.53 -7.28
N GLU A 151 -11.99 -14.31 -8.59
CA GLU A 151 -13.23 -14.04 -9.33
C GLU A 151 -14.13 -15.28 -9.42
N GLU A 152 -13.58 -16.49 -9.55
CA GLU A 152 -14.32 -17.76 -9.47
C GLU A 152 -15.00 -17.95 -8.11
N LYS A 153 -14.39 -17.46 -7.03
CA LYS A 153 -14.97 -17.40 -5.69
C LYS A 153 -16.00 -16.28 -5.51
N LYS A 154 -16.30 -15.53 -6.57
CA LYS A 154 -17.22 -14.37 -6.58
C LYS A 154 -16.82 -13.27 -5.59
N MET A 155 -15.53 -13.16 -5.27
CA MET A 155 -15.02 -12.11 -4.39
C MET A 155 -14.74 -10.84 -5.19
N VAL A 156 -15.70 -9.92 -5.20
CA VAL A 156 -15.63 -8.67 -5.97
C VAL A 156 -14.87 -7.56 -5.22
N ASP A 157 -15.02 -7.52 -3.90
CA ASP A 157 -14.49 -6.48 -3.04
C ASP A 157 -13.38 -7.04 -2.16
N PHE A 158 -12.12 -6.71 -2.48
CA PHE A 158 -10.98 -7.25 -1.74
C PHE A 158 -9.79 -6.31 -1.73
N GLY A 159 -8.97 -6.47 -0.70
CA GLY A 159 -7.62 -5.93 -0.64
C GLY A 159 -6.64 -7.00 -1.09
N PHE A 160 -5.80 -6.64 -2.05
CA PHE A 160 -4.64 -7.40 -2.50
C PHE A 160 -3.40 -6.81 -1.82
N TYR A 161 -2.68 -7.63 -1.07
CA TYR A 161 -1.51 -7.21 -0.30
C TYR A 161 -0.30 -8.05 -0.67
N LEU A 162 0.66 -7.46 -1.37
CA LEU A 162 1.94 -8.10 -1.64
C LEU A 162 2.93 -7.73 -0.54
N GLN A 163 3.57 -8.72 0.06
CA GLN A 163 4.56 -8.54 1.12
C GLN A 163 5.77 -9.41 0.86
N GLU A 164 6.92 -9.03 1.44
CA GLU A 164 8.13 -9.84 1.40
C GLU A 164 8.54 -10.30 2.80
N ASN A 165 8.95 -11.56 2.89
CA ASN A 165 9.65 -12.13 4.03
C ASN A 165 10.84 -12.95 3.51
N GLN A 166 10.81 -14.29 3.61
CA GLN A 166 11.80 -15.19 3.00
C GLN A 166 11.70 -15.22 1.46
N GLY A 167 10.50 -14.99 0.94
CA GLY A 167 10.20 -14.63 -0.45
C GLY A 167 9.01 -13.66 -0.46
N PHE A 168 8.55 -13.26 -1.64
CA PHE A 168 7.30 -12.51 -1.75
C PHE A 168 6.09 -13.45 -1.74
N TYR A 169 4.97 -12.95 -1.25
CA TYR A 169 3.67 -13.62 -1.31
C TYR A 169 2.57 -12.56 -1.47
N VAL A 170 1.41 -13.00 -1.93
CA VAL A 170 0.21 -12.17 -2.05
C VAL A 170 -0.85 -12.68 -1.10
N LYS A 171 -1.31 -11.80 -0.22
CA LYS A 171 -2.44 -12.02 0.68
C LYS A 171 -3.67 -11.30 0.14
N ILE A 172 -4.77 -12.03 0.01
CA ILE A 172 -6.08 -11.49 -0.37
C ILE A 172 -6.97 -11.49 0.85
N ILE A 173 -7.57 -10.35 1.14
CA ILE A 173 -8.51 -10.18 2.25
C ILE A 173 -9.79 -9.62 1.68
N GLN A 174 -10.90 -10.33 1.87
CA GLN A 174 -12.21 -9.82 1.52
C GLN A 174 -12.48 -8.50 2.27
N SER A 175 -13.07 -7.53 1.57
CA SER A 175 -13.43 -6.26 2.17
C SER A 175 -14.79 -6.33 2.86
N ASP A 176 -15.00 -5.43 3.80
CA ASP A 176 -16.29 -5.21 4.45
C ASP A 176 -17.38 -4.93 3.39
N PRO A 177 -18.42 -5.78 3.27
CA PRO A 177 -19.49 -5.64 2.28
C PRO A 177 -20.37 -4.43 2.55
N THR A 178 -20.28 -3.84 3.73
CA THR A 178 -20.98 -2.58 4.06
C THR A 178 -20.25 -1.36 3.49
N ARG A 179 -19.03 -1.54 2.98
CA ARG A 179 -18.26 -0.44 2.41
C ARG A 179 -18.90 0.01 1.09
N HIS A 180 -19.17 1.30 1.00
CA HIS A 180 -19.70 1.89 -0.22
C HIS A 180 -18.63 1.99 -1.31
N PRO A 181 -19.03 1.97 -2.59
CA PRO A 181 -18.12 2.25 -3.69
C PRO A 181 -17.48 3.64 -3.54
N PRO A 182 -16.31 3.86 -4.16
CA PRO A 182 -15.74 5.19 -4.28
C PRO A 182 -16.80 6.16 -4.81
N ARG A 183 -16.89 7.34 -4.19
CA ARG A 183 -17.77 8.40 -4.70
C ARG A 183 -17.25 8.85 -6.06
N LYS A 184 -18.17 9.02 -7.00
CA LYS A 184 -17.84 9.58 -8.31
C LYS A 184 -17.35 11.02 -8.17
N THR A 185 -16.24 11.30 -8.82
CA THR A 185 -15.64 12.63 -8.91
C THR A 185 -15.88 13.18 -10.30
N VAL A 186 -15.90 14.52 -10.46
CA VAL A 186 -16.01 15.15 -11.78
C VAL A 186 -14.87 14.68 -12.68
N ASN A 187 -13.65 14.69 -12.13
CA ASN A 187 -12.47 14.18 -12.79
C ASN A 187 -11.75 13.18 -11.89
N CYS A 188 -11.32 12.07 -12.47
CA CYS A 188 -10.49 11.10 -11.78
C CYS A 188 -9.08 11.70 -11.55
N ILE A 189 -8.61 11.72 -10.30
CA ILE A 189 -7.29 12.26 -9.90
C ILE A 189 -6.12 11.76 -10.74
N SER A 190 -6.18 10.50 -11.17
CA SER A 190 -5.11 9.84 -11.92
C SER A 190 -5.22 10.04 -13.43
N CYS A 191 -6.39 10.46 -13.92
CA CYS A 191 -6.65 10.72 -15.35
C CYS A 191 -6.62 12.22 -15.69
N ASP A 192 -6.92 13.08 -14.71
CA ASP A 192 -6.97 14.53 -14.92
C ASP A 192 -5.57 15.14 -14.95
N THR A 193 -4.99 15.23 -16.14
CA THR A 193 -3.67 15.84 -16.35
C THR A 193 -3.64 17.33 -16.03
N GLU A 194 -4.81 17.98 -15.95
CA GLU A 194 -4.92 19.40 -15.61
C GLU A 194 -5.05 19.68 -14.12
N SER A 195 -5.33 18.66 -13.30
CA SER A 195 -5.32 18.78 -11.83
C SER A 195 -3.94 19.22 -11.33
N GLU A 196 -3.93 20.20 -10.43
CA GLU A 196 -2.69 20.65 -9.78
C GLU A 196 -2.10 19.50 -8.94
N THR A 197 -2.96 18.74 -8.25
CA THR A 197 -2.54 17.56 -7.49
C THR A 197 -1.84 16.53 -8.38
N ASN A 198 -2.36 16.31 -9.59
CA ASN A 198 -1.74 15.42 -10.57
C ASN A 198 -0.33 15.92 -10.94
N LYS A 199 -0.22 17.16 -11.42
CA LYS A 199 1.06 17.78 -11.84
C LYS A 199 2.11 17.75 -10.72
N ILE A 200 1.74 18.13 -9.50
CA ILE A 200 2.65 18.22 -8.35
C ILE A 200 3.06 16.84 -7.80
N SER A 201 2.17 15.84 -7.86
CA SER A 201 2.47 14.51 -7.32
C SER A 201 3.25 13.61 -8.29
N LYS A 202 3.28 13.94 -9.58
CA LYS A 202 3.95 13.14 -10.59
C LYS A 202 5.46 13.09 -10.36
N LEU A 203 6.03 11.90 -10.50
CA LEU A 203 7.47 11.70 -10.40
C LEU A 203 8.08 11.42 -11.77
N PRO A 204 9.35 11.80 -11.99
CA PRO A 204 10.10 11.25 -13.11
C PRO A 204 10.23 9.74 -12.96
N TYR A 205 10.26 9.02 -14.08
CA TYR A 205 10.48 7.58 -14.04
C TYR A 205 11.92 7.26 -13.60
N PRO A 206 12.13 6.11 -12.96
CA PRO A 206 13.48 5.62 -12.68
C PRO A 206 14.35 5.53 -13.94
N THR A 207 15.66 5.72 -13.83
CA THR A 207 16.60 5.68 -14.96
C THR A 207 16.67 4.32 -15.65
N THR A 208 16.23 3.26 -14.96
CA THR A 208 16.12 1.90 -15.49
C THR A 208 14.80 1.64 -16.23
N THR A 209 13.87 2.60 -16.18
CA THR A 209 12.55 2.50 -16.82
C THR A 209 12.68 2.78 -18.31
N ARG A 210 12.36 1.77 -19.12
CA ARG A 210 12.34 1.88 -20.59
C ARG A 210 11.01 2.46 -21.06
N GLU A 211 11.00 2.95 -22.30
CA GLU A 211 9.80 3.53 -22.92
C GLU A 211 8.62 2.57 -22.86
N GLU A 212 8.85 1.30 -23.21
CA GLU A 212 7.87 0.19 -23.17
C GLU A 212 7.17 0.00 -21.81
N VAL A 213 7.80 0.37 -20.69
CA VAL A 213 7.18 0.37 -19.36
C VAL A 213 6.45 1.69 -19.11
N SER A 214 7.10 2.81 -19.43
CA SER A 214 6.59 4.16 -19.18
C SER A 214 5.32 4.50 -19.96
N ILE A 215 5.07 3.87 -21.11
CA ILE A 215 3.85 4.10 -21.91
C ILE A 215 2.58 3.53 -21.23
N HIS A 216 2.71 2.62 -20.26
CA HIS A 216 1.56 1.96 -19.64
C HIS A 216 1.15 2.58 -18.31
N HIS A 217 2.08 3.18 -17.56
CA HIS A 217 1.83 3.61 -16.18
C HIS A 217 2.29 5.03 -15.91
N ASN A 218 1.65 5.69 -14.96
CA ASN A 218 2.16 6.88 -14.29
C ASN A 218 2.73 6.49 -12.92
N LEU A 219 3.72 7.27 -12.45
CA LEU A 219 4.36 7.13 -11.14
C LEU A 219 4.17 8.43 -10.35
N TRP A 220 3.83 8.29 -9.07
CA TRP A 220 3.49 9.43 -8.22
C TRP A 220 4.04 9.26 -6.80
N VAL A 221 4.23 10.38 -6.09
CA VAL A 221 4.16 10.41 -4.64
C VAL A 221 2.68 10.42 -4.22
N ASP A 222 2.36 9.86 -3.05
CA ASP A 222 1.01 9.94 -2.52
C ASP A 222 0.51 11.40 -2.41
N ALA A 223 -0.66 11.68 -2.97
CA ALA A 223 -1.29 13.01 -2.96
C ALA A 223 -1.56 13.56 -1.55
N LYS A 224 -1.57 12.71 -0.52
CA LYS A 224 -1.69 13.10 0.89
C LYS A 224 -0.33 13.16 1.61
N ALA A 225 0.77 13.11 0.86
CA ALA A 225 2.14 13.13 1.35
C ALA A 225 2.45 12.03 2.39
N ARG A 226 1.82 10.85 2.27
CA ARG A 226 2.16 9.68 3.09
C ARG A 226 3.43 9.02 2.53
N SER A 227 4.12 8.26 3.38
CA SER A 227 5.34 7.49 3.02
C SER A 227 5.03 6.30 2.11
N MET A 228 4.63 6.59 0.87
CA MET A 228 4.35 5.61 -0.16
C MET A 228 4.48 6.23 -1.55
N PHE A 229 4.85 5.38 -2.51
CA PHE A 229 4.71 5.68 -3.93
C PHE A 229 3.41 5.09 -4.46
N ILE A 230 2.89 5.68 -5.52
CA ILE A 230 1.67 5.25 -6.20
C ILE A 230 2.03 4.97 -7.65
N ILE A 231 1.57 3.84 -8.19
CA ILE A 231 1.59 3.55 -9.62
C ILE A 231 0.16 3.37 -10.07
N THR A 232 -0.19 3.99 -11.19
CA THR A 232 -1.52 3.87 -11.82
C THR A 232 -1.34 3.59 -13.30
N PRO A 233 -2.19 2.77 -13.93
CA PRO A 233 -2.26 2.71 -15.38
C PRO A 233 -2.54 4.11 -15.98
N LYS A 234 -2.07 4.35 -17.21
CA LYS A 234 -2.37 5.60 -17.93
C LYS A 234 -3.82 5.61 -18.42
N ARG A 235 -4.28 4.48 -18.95
CA ARG A 235 -5.69 4.25 -19.28
C ARG A 235 -6.48 4.07 -17.99
N HIS A 236 -7.69 4.63 -17.94
CA HIS A 236 -8.57 4.42 -16.79
C HIS A 236 -8.96 2.94 -16.69
N VAL A 237 -8.55 2.30 -15.61
CA VAL A 237 -9.00 0.96 -15.22
C VAL A 237 -9.29 0.94 -13.72
N GLU A 238 -10.22 0.09 -13.35
CA GLU A 238 -10.76 -0.04 -12.00
C GLU A 238 -10.23 -1.28 -11.28
N ARG A 239 -9.82 -2.30 -12.05
CA ARG A 239 -9.44 -3.63 -11.56
C ARG A 239 -8.22 -4.15 -12.29
N LEU A 240 -7.42 -4.97 -11.61
CA LEU A 240 -6.29 -5.66 -12.24
C LEU A 240 -6.72 -6.61 -13.39
N SER A 241 -7.92 -7.19 -13.35
CA SER A 241 -8.47 -8.00 -14.45
C SER A 241 -8.73 -7.21 -15.73
N GLU A 242 -8.82 -5.89 -15.66
CA GLU A 242 -9.00 -5.01 -16.83
C GLU A 242 -7.67 -4.59 -17.47
N CYS A 243 -6.55 -4.90 -16.82
CA CYS A 243 -5.22 -4.66 -17.34
C CYS A 243 -4.84 -5.75 -18.36
N ASN A 244 -4.18 -5.34 -19.45
CA ASN A 244 -3.52 -6.29 -20.35
C ASN A 244 -2.20 -6.83 -19.75
N ASP A 245 -1.57 -7.77 -20.44
CA ASP A 245 -0.36 -8.45 -19.95
C ASP A 245 0.80 -7.49 -19.71
N GLN A 246 0.98 -6.53 -20.62
CA GLN A 246 2.00 -5.49 -20.53
C GLN A 246 1.73 -4.56 -19.34
N GLU A 247 0.47 -4.17 -19.13
CA GLU A 247 0.04 -3.37 -17.99
C GLU A 247 0.30 -4.13 -16.66
N ILE A 248 -0.05 -5.41 -16.58
CA ILE A 248 0.23 -6.22 -15.37
C ILE A 248 1.74 -6.29 -15.12
N PHE A 249 2.52 -6.72 -16.11
CA PHE A 249 3.95 -6.89 -15.95
C PHE A 249 4.66 -5.58 -15.57
N SER A 250 4.43 -4.52 -16.34
CA SER A 250 5.12 -3.25 -16.19
C SER A 250 4.76 -2.52 -14.90
N MET A 251 3.58 -2.75 -14.33
CA MET A 251 3.18 -2.20 -13.02
C MET A 251 4.12 -2.68 -11.90
N PHE A 252 4.38 -3.99 -11.84
CA PHE A 252 5.21 -4.58 -10.79
C PHE A 252 6.70 -4.38 -11.05
N LEU A 253 7.13 -4.35 -12.32
CA LEU A 253 8.50 -3.97 -12.67
C LEU A 253 8.78 -2.51 -12.28
N LEU A 254 7.89 -1.57 -12.59
CA LEU A 254 8.06 -0.17 -12.22
C LEU A 254 8.10 0.02 -10.70
N ALA A 255 7.35 -0.80 -9.94
CA ALA A 255 7.39 -0.80 -8.49
C ALA A 255 8.75 -1.19 -7.92
N THR A 256 9.42 -2.19 -8.50
CA THR A 256 10.77 -2.58 -8.05
C THR A 256 11.83 -1.57 -8.51
N GLN A 257 11.68 -1.00 -9.71
CA GLN A 257 12.55 0.03 -10.25
C GLN A 257 12.59 1.29 -9.39
N ILE A 258 11.43 1.80 -8.93
CA ILE A 258 11.42 3.01 -8.08
C ILE A 258 12.06 2.77 -6.71
N ILE A 259 11.82 1.61 -6.08
CA ILE A 259 12.43 1.33 -4.77
C ILE A 259 13.94 1.17 -4.89
N GLU A 260 14.44 0.49 -5.93
CA GLU A 260 15.87 0.37 -6.19
C GLU A 260 16.49 1.76 -6.36
N GLN A 261 15.90 2.61 -7.21
CA GLN A 261 16.47 3.91 -7.51
C GLN A 261 16.57 4.77 -6.26
N GLU A 262 15.51 4.84 -5.45
CA GLU A 262 15.52 5.61 -4.20
C GLU A 262 16.53 5.05 -3.19
N THR A 263 16.69 3.72 -3.16
CA THR A 263 17.71 3.06 -2.32
C THR A 263 19.12 3.46 -2.76
N ARG A 264 19.39 3.47 -4.07
CA ARG A 264 20.68 3.87 -4.65
C ARG A 264 20.97 5.35 -4.43
N LEU A 265 20.02 6.25 -4.73
CA LEU A 265 20.18 7.70 -4.55
C LEU A 265 20.42 8.09 -3.09
N SER A 266 19.81 7.34 -2.16
CA SER A 266 19.97 7.59 -0.74
C SER A 266 21.27 7.02 -0.14
N ASN A 267 22.11 6.36 -0.94
CA ASN A 267 23.32 5.64 -0.50
C ASN A 267 23.06 4.75 0.72
N ALA A 268 21.86 4.19 0.80
CA ALA A 268 21.49 3.34 1.91
C ALA A 268 22.20 2.00 1.78
N ASN A 269 22.95 1.61 2.80
CA ASN A 269 23.59 0.29 2.89
C ASN A 269 22.57 -0.79 3.28
N TRP A 270 21.47 -0.89 2.53
CA TRP A 270 20.47 -1.93 2.73
C TRP A 270 20.76 -3.13 1.82
N ASN A 271 20.53 -4.33 2.35
CA ASN A 271 20.67 -5.56 1.57
C ASN A 271 19.46 -5.74 0.64
N GLY A 272 19.38 -4.90 -0.39
CA GLY A 272 18.34 -4.95 -1.42
C GLY A 272 17.18 -3.96 -1.20
N ILE A 273 16.12 -4.14 -2.01
CA ILE A 273 14.92 -3.29 -1.97
C ILE A 273 14.14 -3.50 -0.67
N ARG A 274 13.60 -2.42 -0.09
CA ARG A 274 12.82 -2.49 1.15
C ARG A 274 11.50 -1.77 1.01
N PHE A 275 10.41 -2.50 1.22
CA PHE A 275 9.07 -1.96 1.36
C PHE A 275 8.29 -2.73 2.43
N LEU A 276 7.29 -2.09 3.03
CA LEU A 276 6.46 -2.74 4.06
C LEU A 276 5.39 -3.63 3.43
N ARG A 277 4.75 -3.13 2.37
CA ARG A 277 3.75 -3.85 1.57
C ARG A 277 3.43 -3.08 0.29
N MET A 278 3.02 -3.78 -0.75
CA MET A 278 2.29 -3.18 -1.87
C MET A 278 0.81 -3.51 -1.74
N THR A 279 -0.06 -2.60 -2.16
CA THR A 279 -1.51 -2.78 -2.01
C THR A 279 -2.25 -2.36 -3.26
N LEU A 280 -3.04 -3.27 -3.82
CA LEU A 280 -4.11 -2.99 -4.77
C LEU A 280 -5.44 -3.16 -4.03
N ASN A 281 -6.40 -2.27 -4.25
CA ASN A 281 -7.73 -2.41 -3.68
C ASN A 281 -8.70 -2.58 -4.84
N HIS A 282 -9.62 -3.55 -4.75
CA HIS A 282 -10.60 -3.87 -5.78
C HIS A 282 -12.02 -3.61 -5.29
N GLY A 283 -12.92 -3.28 -6.21
CA GLY A 283 -14.33 -3.04 -5.89
C GLY A 283 -14.50 -1.94 -4.84
N ASN A 284 -15.31 -2.19 -3.82
CA ASN A 284 -15.60 -1.28 -2.72
C ASN A 284 -14.44 -1.12 -1.72
N ALA A 285 -13.39 -1.95 -1.82
CA ALA A 285 -12.17 -1.79 -1.02
C ALA A 285 -11.41 -0.49 -1.36
N ARG A 286 -11.69 0.10 -2.52
CA ARG A 286 -11.04 1.30 -3.04
C ARG A 286 -11.48 2.56 -2.30
N ASN A 287 -10.69 3.61 -2.49
CA ASN A 287 -11.03 4.97 -2.06
C ASN A 287 -11.21 5.93 -3.25
N VAL A 288 -10.79 5.49 -4.43
CA VAL A 288 -10.76 6.24 -5.69
C VAL A 288 -11.16 5.24 -6.79
N GLU A 289 -11.72 5.73 -7.88
CA GLU A 289 -12.24 4.89 -8.97
C GLU A 289 -11.10 4.19 -9.73
N HIS A 290 -9.95 4.85 -9.91
CA HIS A 290 -8.82 4.26 -10.62
C HIS A 290 -8.11 3.19 -9.76
N LEU A 291 -7.59 2.15 -10.42
CA LEU A 291 -6.65 1.19 -9.85
C LEU A 291 -5.33 1.84 -9.45
N HIS A 292 -4.95 1.71 -8.18
CA HIS A 292 -3.71 2.25 -7.63
C HIS A 292 -2.92 1.14 -6.96
N LEU A 293 -1.71 0.87 -7.45
CA LEU A 293 -0.71 0.11 -6.70
C LEU A 293 -0.04 1.07 -5.70
N LYS A 294 -0.27 0.83 -4.41
CA LYS A 294 0.30 1.63 -3.32
C LYS A 294 1.52 0.92 -2.75
N ILE A 295 2.70 1.49 -2.89
CA ILE A 295 3.96 0.92 -2.40
C ILE A 295 4.29 1.58 -1.07
N LYS A 296 3.93 0.95 0.04
CA LYS A 296 4.14 1.52 1.38
C LYS A 296 5.58 1.32 1.82
N ILE A 297 6.24 2.41 2.18
CA ILE A 297 7.59 2.45 2.71
C ILE A 297 7.52 2.80 4.21
N SER A 298 8.51 2.41 5.00
CA SER A 298 8.57 2.86 6.39
C SER A 298 8.84 4.37 6.43
N ASN A 299 8.30 5.08 7.43
CA ASN A 299 8.55 6.53 7.53
C ASN A 299 10.06 6.83 7.63
N LYS A 300 10.82 5.97 8.33
CA LYS A 300 12.27 6.11 8.46
C LYS A 300 12.95 6.04 7.09
N ASP A 301 12.66 5.00 6.31
CA ASP A 301 13.28 4.79 5.00
C ASP A 301 12.82 5.86 4.00
N PHE A 302 11.55 6.27 4.05
CA PHE A 302 11.03 7.33 3.18
C PHE A 302 11.64 8.68 3.49
N ASN A 303 11.80 9.05 4.77
CA ASN A 303 12.52 10.27 5.15
C ASN A 303 13.98 10.25 4.66
N HIS A 304 14.62 9.06 4.69
CA HIS A 304 15.96 8.88 4.16
C HIS A 304 16.02 9.15 2.65
N PHE A 305 15.03 8.68 1.90
CA PHE A 305 14.88 9.01 0.47
C PHE A 305 14.70 10.51 0.24
N GLN A 306 13.83 11.16 1.01
CA GLN A 306 13.53 12.59 0.90
C GLN A 306 14.75 13.49 1.10
N ASN A 307 15.68 13.10 1.97
CA ASN A 307 16.91 13.86 2.20
C ASN A 307 17.82 13.92 0.96
N CYS A 308 17.59 13.05 -0.02
CA CYS A 308 18.34 13.01 -1.28
C CYS A 308 17.52 13.46 -2.49
N TRP A 309 16.29 13.93 -2.29
CA TRP A 309 15.49 14.51 -3.37
C TRP A 309 16.02 15.89 -3.73
N ASP A 310 15.93 16.23 -5.02
CA ASP A 310 16.21 17.57 -5.49
C ASP A 310 15.23 18.61 -4.90
N GLU A 311 15.59 19.90 -5.06
CA GLU A 311 14.84 21.01 -4.49
C GLU A 311 13.40 21.08 -5.02
N GLU A 312 13.19 20.78 -6.31
CA GLU A 312 11.88 20.81 -6.95
C GLU A 312 10.96 19.74 -6.37
N ARG A 313 11.42 18.49 -6.31
CA ARG A 313 10.69 17.36 -5.76
C ARG A 313 10.37 17.58 -4.28
N MET A 314 11.31 18.14 -3.50
CA MET A 314 11.06 18.49 -2.11
C MET A 314 10.05 19.64 -1.95
N LYS A 315 10.09 20.65 -2.82
CA LYS A 315 9.09 21.73 -2.85
C LYS A 315 7.71 21.16 -3.16
N ASN A 316 7.59 20.31 -4.17
CA ASN A 316 6.34 19.67 -4.56
C ASN A 316 5.78 18.80 -3.42
N PHE A 317 6.62 18.02 -2.75
CA PHE A 317 6.20 17.24 -1.58
C PHE A 317 5.64 18.11 -0.44
N LYS A 318 6.26 19.26 -0.15
CA LYS A 318 5.76 20.21 0.86
C LYS A 318 4.37 20.75 0.50
N ILE A 319 4.12 21.03 -0.78
CA ILE A 319 2.80 21.45 -1.27
C ILE A 319 1.74 20.36 -1.00
N LEU A 320 2.04 19.10 -1.30
CA LEU A 320 1.15 17.97 -1.01
C LEU A 320 0.88 17.81 0.49
N LYS A 321 1.93 17.95 1.32
CA LYS A 321 1.84 17.85 2.79
C LYS A 321 0.92 18.91 3.39
N ASN A 322 0.83 20.08 2.75
CA ASN A 322 -0.09 21.15 3.10
C ASN A 322 -1.53 20.91 2.60
N GLY A 323 -1.84 19.70 2.12
CA GLY A 323 -3.20 19.28 1.82
C GLY A 323 -3.75 19.78 0.48
N LEU A 324 -2.90 19.94 -0.54
CA LEU A 324 -3.32 20.34 -1.89
C LEU A 324 -4.51 19.50 -2.41
N TYR A 325 -4.47 18.18 -2.24
CA TYR A 325 -5.52 17.27 -2.73
C TYR A 325 -6.94 17.58 -2.18
N LYS A 326 -7.07 18.29 -1.05
CA LYS A 326 -8.36 18.70 -0.49
C LYS A 326 -8.87 20.02 -1.06
N ARG A 327 -7.94 20.85 -1.54
CA ARG A 327 -8.19 22.22 -2.05
C ARG A 327 -8.28 22.25 -3.58
N ASP A 328 -7.88 21.17 -4.25
CA ASP A 328 -7.97 21.02 -5.69
C ASP A 328 -9.44 20.86 -6.13
N GLU A 329 -9.99 21.95 -6.68
CA GLU A 329 -11.39 22.04 -7.08
C GLU A 329 -11.76 21.04 -8.18
N ARG A 330 -10.80 20.64 -9.03
CA ARG A 330 -11.05 19.67 -10.11
C ARG A 330 -11.33 18.26 -9.60
N LEU A 331 -10.91 17.98 -8.36
CA LEU A 331 -11.12 16.72 -7.64
C LEU A 331 -12.33 16.78 -6.70
N ALA A 332 -13.14 17.85 -6.78
CA ALA A 332 -14.37 17.96 -6.03
C ALA A 332 -15.31 16.78 -6.35
N LYS A 333 -16.01 16.32 -5.31
CA LYS A 333 -17.00 15.26 -5.44
C LYS A 333 -18.24 15.80 -6.14
N ILE A 334 -18.83 14.97 -7.01
CA ILE A 334 -20.15 15.27 -7.56
C ILE A 334 -21.14 15.20 -6.39
N SER A 335 -21.90 16.29 -6.18
CA SER A 335 -22.83 16.47 -5.07
C SER A 335 -24.01 15.52 -5.14
#